data_AF-A0A1V6CNF2-F1
#
_entry.id   AF-A0A1V6CNF2-F1
#
_cell.length_a   1.000
_cell.length_b   1.000
_cell.length_c   1.000
_cell.angle_alpha   90.00
_cell.angle_beta   90.00
_cell.angle_gamma   90.00
#
_symmetry.space_group_name_H-M   'P 1'
#
loop_
_entity.id
_entity.type
_entity.pdbx_description
1 polymer ?
#
loop_
_entity_poly.entity_id
_entity_poly.type
_entity_poly.pdbx_seq_one_letter_code
_entity_poly.pdbx_strand_id
1 'polypeptide(L)'
;MKQSRKGGRGRIVILLIGLLFLAYGLMLVSLLFFGISTEARLTSYRRQQGERNEVIPNRYTYHFGYEFTVDGKLFSGTGQRVAGPVYLKPGPGATIRVKYLPGCPFISTDTEYTKEGPRALLILVVAALLLGFSRVGRRASREEDQV
;
A
#
# COMPACT_ATOMS: atom_id res chain seq x y z
N MET A 1 -46.19 -1.05 -6.47
CA MET A 1 -44.86 -1.71 -6.55
C MET A 1 -43.96 -1.15 -5.47
N LYS A 2 -43.51 -1.99 -4.53
CA LYS A 2 -42.74 -1.59 -3.34
C LYS A 2 -41.28 -1.41 -3.72
N GLN A 3 -40.79 -0.17 -3.86
CA GLN A 3 -39.37 0.08 -4.11
C GLN A 3 -38.54 -0.43 -2.91
N SER A 4 -37.74 -1.46 -3.15
CA SER A 4 -36.84 -2.04 -2.15
C SER A 4 -35.73 -1.04 -1.85
N ARG A 5 -35.63 -0.56 -0.59
CA ARG A 5 -34.50 0.19 -0.02
C ARG A 5 -33.19 -0.61 -0.10
N LYS A 6 -32.61 -0.79 -1.29
CA LYS A 6 -31.32 -1.50 -1.51
C LYS A 6 -30.12 -0.56 -1.60
N GLY A 7 -30.32 0.76 -1.66
CA GLY A 7 -29.27 1.75 -1.90
C GLY A 7 -28.35 2.12 -0.72
N GLY A 8 -28.68 1.75 0.52
CA GLY A 8 -27.92 2.18 1.71
C GLY A 8 -26.65 1.37 1.99
N ARG A 9 -26.73 0.03 1.88
CA ARG A 9 -25.63 -0.88 2.25
C ARG A 9 -24.41 -0.72 1.34
N GLY A 10 -24.63 -0.60 0.03
CA GLY A 10 -23.53 -0.40 -0.93
C GLY A 10 -22.79 0.93 -0.70
N ARG A 11 -23.51 2.00 -0.35
CA ARG A 11 -22.90 3.30 -0.05
C ARG A 11 -22.02 3.27 1.20
N ILE A 12 -22.43 2.54 2.24
CA ILE A 12 -21.61 2.36 3.45
C ILE A 12 -20.32 1.62 3.11
N VAL A 13 -20.40 0.56 2.30
CA VAL A 13 -19.21 -0.18 1.86
C VAL A 13 -18.25 0.73 1.07
N ILE A 14 -18.76 1.51 0.11
CA ILE A 14 -17.95 2.48 -0.65
C ILE A 14 -17.28 3.49 0.27
N LEU A 15 -18.00 4.01 1.27
CA LEU A 15 -17.45 4.95 2.25
C LEU A 15 -16.33 4.31 3.08
N LEU A 16 -16.53 3.09 3.58
CA LEU A 16 -15.51 2.37 4.35
C LEU A 16 -14.27 2.09 3.51
N ILE A 17 -14.43 1.63 2.26
CA ILE A 17 -13.31 1.42 1.34
C ILE A 17 -12.58 2.75 1.07
N GLY A 18 -13.32 3.83 0.81
CA GLY A 18 -12.73 5.16 0.61
C GLY A 18 -11.92 5.63 1.84
N LEU A 19 -12.43 5.38 3.05
CA LEU A 19 -11.73 5.69 4.29
C LEU A 19 -10.45 4.86 4.47
N LEU A 20 -10.49 3.56 4.14
CA LEU A 20 -9.32 2.69 4.17
C LEU A 20 -8.24 3.14 3.18
N PHE A 21 -8.63 3.50 1.96
CA PHE A 21 -7.71 4.06 0.97
C PHE A 21 -7.13 5.40 1.43
N LEU A 22 -7.94 6.26 2.04
CA LEU A 22 -7.46 7.52 2.61
C LEU A 22 -6.42 7.28 3.71
N ALA A 23 -6.73 6.40 4.66
CA ALA A 23 -5.81 6.05 5.75
C ALA A 23 -4.49 5.47 5.21
N TYR A 24 -4.58 4.56 4.24
CA TYR A 24 -3.39 3.97 3.61
C TYR A 24 -2.59 4.99 2.80
N GLY A 25 -3.25 5.88 2.06
CA GLY A 25 -2.59 6.97 1.34
C GLY A 25 -1.87 7.94 2.27
N LEU A 26 -2.50 8.33 3.37
CA LEU A 26 -1.87 9.15 4.42
C LEU A 26 -0.67 8.44 5.03
N MET A 27 -0.74 7.14 5.30
CA MET A 27 0.38 6.35 5.79
C MET A 27 1.59 6.41 4.84
N LEU A 28 1.36 6.27 3.53
CA LEU A 28 2.43 6.38 2.52
C LEU A 28 3.01 7.79 2.45
N VAL A 29 2.17 8.82 2.52
CA VAL A 29 2.62 10.23 2.55
C VAL A 29 3.45 10.49 3.81
N SER A 30 3.02 10.01 4.98
CA SER A 30 3.79 10.13 6.21
C SER A 30 5.16 9.46 6.09
N LEU A 31 5.24 8.29 5.46
CA LEU A 31 6.51 7.61 5.18
C LEU A 31 7.39 8.39 4.20
N LEU A 32 6.79 9.00 3.19
CA LEU A 32 7.50 9.80 2.19
C LEU A 32 8.17 11.03 2.83
N PHE A 33 7.48 11.76 3.70
CA PHE A 33 7.98 13.01 4.29
C PHE A 33 8.73 12.81 5.63
N PHE A 34 8.26 11.92 6.49
CA PHE A 34 8.77 11.75 7.86
C PHE A 34 9.50 10.42 8.08
N GLY A 35 9.56 9.55 7.08
CA GLY A 35 10.23 8.27 7.23
C GLY A 35 11.75 8.41 7.32
N ILE A 36 12.36 7.58 8.18
CA ILE A 36 13.81 7.50 8.37
C ILE A 36 14.33 6.27 7.63
N SER A 37 15.42 6.41 6.89
CA SER A 37 16.05 5.29 6.18
C SER A 37 17.01 4.53 7.08
N THR A 38 16.93 3.21 7.06
CA THR A 38 17.86 2.31 7.75
C THR A 38 18.19 1.12 6.86
N GLU A 39 19.29 0.45 7.17
CA GLU A 39 19.59 -0.85 6.59
C GLU A 39 18.79 -1.94 7.32
N ALA A 40 18.16 -2.81 6.53
CA ALA A 40 17.48 -4.00 7.03
C ALA A 40 18.16 -5.24 6.47
N ARG A 41 18.30 -6.27 7.31
CA ARG A 41 18.81 -7.57 6.90
C ARG A 41 17.70 -8.36 6.21
N LEU A 42 18.00 -8.94 5.05
CA LEU A 42 17.09 -9.81 4.32
C LEU A 42 16.98 -11.17 5.01
N THR A 43 15.78 -11.54 5.47
CA THR A 43 15.52 -12.81 6.14
C THR A 43 14.97 -13.88 5.21
N SER A 44 14.23 -13.45 4.19
CA SER A 44 13.72 -14.34 3.16
C SER A 44 13.70 -13.63 1.82
N TYR A 45 13.92 -14.39 0.76
CA TYR A 45 13.81 -13.92 -0.60
C TYR A 45 13.33 -15.09 -1.43
N ARG A 46 12.19 -14.97 -2.12
CA ARG A 46 11.66 -16.07 -2.91
C ARG A 46 11.01 -15.55 -4.18
N ARG A 47 11.17 -16.28 -5.27
CA ARG A 47 10.44 -16.00 -6.50
C ARG A 47 8.98 -16.44 -6.33
N GLN A 48 8.07 -15.55 -6.67
CA GLN A 48 6.65 -15.85 -6.80
C GLN A 48 6.31 -16.04 -8.27
N GLN A 49 5.64 -17.16 -8.57
CA GLN A 49 5.19 -17.53 -9.91
C GLN A 49 6.35 -17.69 -10.91
N GLY A 50 5.99 -17.88 -12.18
CA GLY A 50 6.92 -17.91 -13.30
C GLY A 50 7.30 -16.50 -13.76
N GLU A 51 7.73 -16.41 -15.00
CA GLU A 51 8.02 -15.14 -15.66
C GLU A 51 6.76 -14.28 -15.79
N ARG A 52 6.92 -12.97 -15.63
CA ARG A 52 5.83 -12.01 -15.80
C ARG A 52 5.55 -11.83 -17.29
N ASN A 53 4.28 -11.90 -17.68
CA ASN A 53 3.84 -11.64 -19.05
C ASN A 53 3.83 -10.12 -19.32
N GLU A 54 5.02 -9.54 -19.53
CA GLU A 54 5.25 -8.11 -19.71
C GLU A 54 6.17 -7.87 -20.91
N VAL A 55 6.24 -6.61 -21.38
CA VAL A 55 7.05 -6.21 -22.55
C VAL A 55 8.55 -6.46 -22.33
N ILE A 56 9.01 -6.36 -21.08
CA ILE A 56 10.41 -6.63 -20.73
C ILE A 56 10.51 -8.10 -20.31
N PRO A 57 11.25 -8.94 -21.05
CA PRO A 57 11.40 -10.35 -20.72
C PRO A 57 12.32 -10.55 -19.50
N ASN A 58 12.36 -11.79 -18.99
CA ASN A 58 13.16 -12.23 -17.85
C ASN A 58 12.88 -11.46 -16.55
N ARG A 59 11.64 -11.01 -16.36
CA ARG A 59 11.21 -10.38 -15.10
C ARG A 59 10.39 -11.32 -14.25
N TYR A 60 10.70 -11.32 -12.96
CA TYR A 60 10.04 -12.15 -11.97
C TYR A 60 9.59 -11.33 -10.78
N THR A 61 8.48 -11.74 -10.19
CA THR A 61 8.03 -11.19 -8.91
C THR A 61 8.78 -11.89 -7.80
N TYR A 62 9.39 -11.14 -6.90
CA TYR A 62 10.02 -11.69 -5.70
C TYR A 62 9.30 -11.18 -4.47
N HIS A 63 9.04 -12.07 -3.53
CA HIS A 63 8.58 -11.74 -2.20
C HIS A 63 9.74 -11.90 -1.23
N PHE A 64 9.90 -10.92 -0.35
CA PHE A 64 11.00 -10.91 0.58
C PHE A 64 10.56 -10.45 1.96
N GLY A 65 11.27 -10.92 2.96
CA GLY A 65 11.15 -10.51 4.35
C GLY A 65 12.45 -9.87 4.79
N TYR A 66 12.35 -8.90 5.69
CA TYR A 66 13.50 -8.18 6.22
C TYR A 66 13.31 -7.86 7.69
N GLU A 67 14.42 -7.63 8.37
CA GLU A 67 14.49 -7.26 9.78
C GLU A 67 15.42 -6.07 9.96
N PHE A 68 15.04 -5.13 10.82
CA PHE A 68 15.86 -3.97 11.18
C PHE A 68 15.70 -3.67 12.66
N THR A 69 16.69 -3.01 13.26
CA THR A 69 16.67 -2.67 14.68
C THR A 69 16.50 -1.17 14.85
N VAL A 70 15.56 -0.77 15.71
CA VAL A 70 15.34 0.62 16.12
C VAL A 70 15.38 0.65 17.64
N ASP A 71 16.28 1.44 18.22
CA ASP A 71 16.46 1.58 19.67
C ASP A 71 16.59 0.23 20.41
N GLY A 72 17.34 -0.70 19.83
CA GLY A 72 17.56 -2.04 20.39
C GLY A 72 16.38 -3.02 20.24
N LYS A 73 15.26 -2.58 19.64
CA LYS A 73 14.11 -3.45 19.34
C LYS A 73 14.16 -3.92 17.89
N LEU A 74 13.94 -5.22 17.70
CA LEU A 74 13.87 -5.82 16.38
C LEU A 74 12.47 -5.63 15.79
N PHE A 75 12.43 -5.11 14.57
CA PHE A 75 11.22 -4.99 13.76
C PHE A 75 11.39 -5.79 12.47
N SER A 76 10.29 -6.37 12.00
CA SER A 76 10.26 -7.15 10.77
C SER A 76 9.23 -6.60 9.81
N GLY A 77 9.53 -6.69 8.52
CA GLY A 77 8.60 -6.34 7.45
C GLY A 77 8.70 -7.29 6.28
N THR A 78 7.77 -7.15 5.35
CA THR A 78 7.76 -7.89 4.09
C THR A 78 7.53 -6.95 2.92
N GLY A 79 8.06 -7.32 1.77
CA GLY A 79 7.88 -6.56 0.54
C GLY A 79 7.77 -7.46 -0.67
N GLN A 80 7.35 -6.86 -1.78
CA GLN A 80 7.36 -7.47 -3.09
C GLN A 80 8.09 -6.57 -4.06
N ARG A 81 8.95 -7.14 -4.88
CA ARG A 81 9.66 -6.42 -5.93
C ARG A 81 9.65 -7.19 -7.23
N VAL A 82 9.74 -6.45 -8.35
CA VAL A 82 9.94 -7.05 -9.66
C VAL A 82 11.38 -6.83 -10.07
N ALA A 83 12.11 -7.92 -10.30
CA ALA A 83 13.52 -7.87 -10.65
C ALA A 83 13.82 -8.89 -11.77
N GLY A 84 15.04 -8.81 -12.30
CA GLY A 84 15.54 -9.75 -13.30
C GLY A 84 15.71 -11.18 -12.79
N PRO A 85 16.36 -12.05 -13.58
CA PRO A 85 16.57 -13.45 -13.22
C PRO A 85 17.57 -13.63 -12.06
N VAL A 86 18.35 -12.59 -11.74
CA VAL A 86 19.35 -12.64 -10.66
C VAL A 86 18.65 -12.73 -9.30
N TYR A 87 18.75 -13.91 -8.69
CA TYR A 87 18.19 -14.20 -7.38
C TYR A 87 19.17 -13.75 -6.29
N LEU A 88 18.73 -12.85 -5.41
CA LEU A 88 19.48 -12.52 -4.20
C LEU A 88 19.28 -13.62 -3.17
N LYS A 89 20.32 -14.40 -2.89
CA LYS A 89 20.28 -15.37 -1.80
C LYS A 89 20.28 -14.62 -0.46
N PRO A 90 19.28 -14.82 0.42
CA PRO A 90 19.32 -14.22 1.75
C PRO A 90 20.50 -14.79 2.52
N GLY A 91 21.24 -13.93 3.21
CA GLY A 91 22.47 -14.28 3.92
C GLY A 91 22.91 -13.15 4.85
N PRO A 92 23.94 -13.37 5.69
CA PRO A 92 24.34 -12.42 6.73
C PRO A 92 24.71 -11.02 6.20
N GLY A 93 25.21 -10.95 4.96
CA GLY A 93 25.55 -9.69 4.28
C GLY A 93 24.50 -9.18 3.29
N ALA A 94 23.34 -9.83 3.16
CA ALA A 94 22.28 -9.36 2.27
C ALA A 94 21.44 -8.31 3.00
N THR A 95 21.79 -7.04 2.82
CA THR A 95 21.02 -5.90 3.35
C THR A 95 20.23 -5.21 2.25
N ILE A 96 19.13 -4.56 2.64
CA ILE A 96 18.32 -3.71 1.78
C ILE A 96 18.04 -2.39 2.49
N ARG A 97 17.84 -1.32 1.72
CA ARG A 97 17.45 -0.04 2.30
C ARG A 97 15.95 0.04 2.51
N VAL A 98 15.53 0.24 3.75
CA VAL A 98 14.13 0.41 4.13
C VAL A 98 13.92 1.76 4.78
N LYS A 99 12.69 2.25 4.68
CA LYS A 99 12.24 3.46 5.35
C LYS A 99 11.14 3.11 6.33
N TYR A 100 11.25 3.61 7.56
CA TYR A 100 10.27 3.37 8.62
C TYR A 100 9.80 4.69 9.23
N LEU A 101 8.62 4.68 9.86
CA LEU A 101 8.13 5.85 10.57
C LEU A 101 8.68 5.86 12.01
N PRO A 102 9.38 6.90 12.49
CA PRO A 102 10.00 6.90 13.82
C PRO A 102 8.99 6.72 14.96
N GLY A 103 7.80 7.32 14.87
CA GLY A 103 6.75 7.17 15.88
C GLY A 103 6.03 5.83 15.83
N CYS A 104 6.13 5.08 14.73
CA CYS A 104 5.53 3.76 14.59
C CYS A 104 6.37 2.89 13.63
N PRO A 105 7.48 2.29 14.12
CA PRO A 105 8.41 1.54 13.28
C PRO A 105 7.80 0.31 12.59
N PHE A 106 6.62 -0.16 13.03
CA PHE A 106 5.84 -1.20 12.33
C PHE A 106 5.42 -0.78 10.91
N ILE A 107 5.35 0.52 10.65
CA ILE A 107 5.09 1.06 9.32
C ILE A 107 6.44 1.24 8.63
N SER A 108 6.76 0.31 7.72
CA SER A 108 7.99 0.33 6.95
C SER A 108 7.76 -0.07 5.49
N THR A 109 8.66 0.38 4.62
CA THR A 109 8.64 0.13 3.17
C THR A 109 10.06 -0.01 2.64
N ASP A 110 10.25 -0.74 1.54
CA ASP A 110 11.51 -0.78 0.81
C ASP A 110 11.63 0.43 -0.14
N THR A 111 12.81 1.07 -0.15
CA THR A 111 13.04 2.31 -0.92
C THR A 111 13.71 2.10 -2.28
N GLU A 112 14.29 0.92 -2.52
CA GLU A 112 15.15 0.70 -3.69
C GLU A 112 14.39 0.65 -5.02
N TYR A 113 13.14 0.17 -5.01
CA TYR A 113 12.36 -0.08 -6.23
C TYR A 113 10.99 0.58 -6.24
N THR A 114 10.51 1.08 -5.09
CA THR A 114 9.15 1.60 -4.98
C THR A 114 9.11 3.07 -5.37
N LYS A 115 8.30 3.41 -6.39
CA LYS A 115 7.93 4.79 -6.72
C LYS A 115 6.88 5.30 -5.73
N GLU A 116 7.33 5.62 -4.51
CA GLU A 116 6.43 5.94 -3.40
C GLU A 116 5.53 7.16 -3.66
N GLY A 117 6.08 8.23 -4.24
CA GLY A 117 5.33 9.45 -4.53
C GLY A 117 4.14 9.25 -5.47
N PRO A 118 4.36 8.76 -6.72
CA PRO A 118 3.26 8.50 -7.66
C PRO A 118 2.22 7.52 -7.12
N ARG A 119 2.65 6.48 -6.38
CA ARG A 119 1.75 5.51 -5.76
C ARG A 119 0.87 6.16 -4.69
N ALA A 120 1.45 6.95 -3.80
CA ALA A 120 0.71 7.66 -2.76
C ALA A 120 -0.32 8.63 -3.38
N LEU A 121 0.09 9.39 -4.41
CA LEU A 121 -0.80 10.29 -5.14
C LEU A 121 -2.00 9.56 -5.76
N LEU A 122 -1.74 8.45 -6.47
CA LEU A 122 -2.80 7.64 -7.10
C LEU A 122 -3.81 7.14 -6.05
N ILE A 123 -3.33 6.61 -4.93
CA ILE A 123 -4.18 6.09 -3.84
C ILE A 123 -5.06 7.20 -3.25
N LEU A 124 -4.50 8.40 -3.04
CA LEU A 124 -5.27 9.54 -2.54
C LEU A 124 -6.32 10.03 -3.53
N VAL A 125 -6.03 10.03 -4.84
CA VAL A 125 -7.03 10.35 -5.88
C VAL A 125 -8.18 9.35 -5.86
N VAL A 126 -7.88 8.04 -5.78
CA VAL A 126 -8.90 7.00 -5.67
C VAL A 126 -9.72 7.16 -4.39
N ALA A 127 -9.08 7.45 -3.26
CA ALA A 127 -9.77 7.72 -1.99
C ALA A 127 -10.75 8.90 -2.11
N ALA A 128 -10.30 10.01 -2.71
CA ALA A 128 -11.12 11.20 -2.91
C ALA A 128 -12.33 10.91 -3.81
N LEU A 129 -12.15 10.15 -4.89
CA LEU A 129 -13.25 9.74 -5.76
C LEU A 129 -14.29 8.89 -5.02
N LEU A 130 -13.85 7.85 -4.29
CA LEU A 130 -14.75 6.97 -3.54
C LEU A 130 -15.55 7.76 -2.48
N LEU A 131 -14.89 8.65 -1.75
CA LEU A 131 -15.54 9.51 -0.76
C LEU A 131 -16.49 10.53 -1.42
N GLY A 132 -16.13 11.06 -2.59
CA GLY A 132 -16.98 11.94 -3.40
C GLY A 132 -18.28 11.26 -3.82
N PHE A 133 -18.21 10.07 -4.42
CA PHE A 133 -19.39 9.29 -4.81
C PHE A 133 -20.31 8.96 -3.61
N SER A 134 -19.74 8.69 -2.44
CA SER A 134 -20.53 8.44 -1.22
C SER A 134 -21.29 9.68 -0.71
N ARG A 135 -20.85 10.89 -1.09
CA ARG A 135 -21.47 12.17 -0.72
C ARG A 135 -22.51 12.64 -1.73
N VAL A 136 -22.28 12.44 -3.03
CA VAL A 136 -23.23 12.83 -4.10
C VAL A 136 -24.58 12.13 -3.91
N GLY A 137 -24.56 10.83 -3.57
CA GLY A 137 -25.80 10.08 -3.29
C GLY A 137 -26.58 10.59 -2.06
N ARG A 138 -25.94 11.30 -1.11
CA ARG A 138 -26.63 11.91 0.05
C ARG A 138 -27.37 13.19 -0.30
N ARG A 139 -26.92 13.95 -1.31
CA ARG A 139 -27.60 15.16 -1.79
C ARG A 139 -28.84 14.81 -2.61
N ALA A 140 -28.71 13.88 -3.56
CA ALA A 140 -29.81 13.46 -4.42
C ALA A 140 -31.02 12.90 -3.64
N SER A 141 -30.77 12.06 -2.62
CA SER A 141 -31.87 11.52 -1.79
C SER A 141 -32.53 12.57 -0.88
N ARG A 142 -31.92 13.75 -0.69
CA ARG A 142 -32.49 14.83 0.13
C ARG A 142 -33.33 15.80 -0.70
N GLU A 143 -33.08 15.89 -2.01
CA GLU A 143 -33.89 16.65 -2.96
C GLU A 143 -35.17 15.89 -3.34
N GLU A 144 -35.13 14.56 -3.40
CA GLU A 144 -36.28 13.70 -3.71
C GLU A 144 -37.34 13.67 -2.59
N ASP A 145 -36.96 13.91 -1.33
CA ASP A 145 -37.87 13.99 -0.18
C ASP A 145 -38.55 15.37 -0.01
N GLN A 146 -38.21 16.37 -0.86
CA GLN A 146 -38.78 17.72 -0.81
C GLN A 146 -39.77 18.04 -1.97
N VAL A 147 -40.14 17.05 -2.77
CA VAL A 147 -41.12 17.17 -3.87
C VAL A 147 -42.40 16.42 -3.56
#